data_AF-A0A4R5MAM2-F1
#
_entry.id   AF-A0A4R5MAM2-F1
#
_cell.length_a   1.000
_cell.length_b   1.000
_cell.length_c   1.000
_cell.angle_alpha   90.00
_cell.angle_beta   90.00
_cell.angle_gamma   90.00
#
_symmetry.space_group_name_H-M   'P 1'
#
loop_
_entity.id
_entity.type
_entity.pdbx_description
1 polymer ?
#
loop_
_entity_poly.entity_id
_entity_poly.type
_entity_poly.pdbx_seq_one_letter_code
_entity_poly.pdbx_strand_id
1 'polypeptide(L)'
;MKRTMRPSGGARQALRFSLCALSAAVLAACGGGSNDTSNAGTTPGVTGKISYDYVPTAYTVQADGTATGGLDYAKTEKRPVRHALVELVSEDGTTVLGKTTTDDYGAYSIEAPAGKRAYVRVTAQASQGADNAPDYSVKIRDNTSPEYKRAPDTAALYSMRGSAFSTTSASMKLDLNAGSGWTGAGYGAPRTAAPFAILDQIVNAAQQLHAAAPSVLLPELNVYWSVNNRPTGGDQSSGFIWTSHYENVAPSKGLYILGAENVDTDEYDTSVIVHEFGHYVEANVSRSDSIGGNHSSTDVLDMRLAFGEAWGNAFSSMMRGTPVYTDTFGPRQAQIAIYMRLDQVPPDEAPTWFNEAAVGNFLYSLQQSPDIGFTQLYRTMLTGEKTTPALTSVFSFATALRPGLTDAGKRKLDTSLGAIHVQGGNLLDAWGTQTKYTGDPAAANPAVFPIYVPLRVGQTVTACSTTQFGGGNKLGNRRHLRVTVPAAGQYRLTIAPVAAGSTANDYAMEAYVVGQAVPDQDAGNGVTTVAFPAAGDFPVDVASAADLDPSAPIGTAPHCATVSLQSANP
;
A
#
# COMPACT_ATOMS: atom_id res chain seq x y z
N MET A 1 3.27 -64.13 -41.43
CA MET A 1 3.52 -63.81 -42.85
C MET A 1 2.58 -62.67 -43.26
N LYS A 2 3.17 -61.55 -43.75
CA LYS A 2 2.68 -60.50 -44.68
C LYS A 2 1.23 -59.95 -44.51
N ARG A 3 1.08 -58.67 -44.07
CA ARG A 3 0.87 -57.41 -44.86
C ARG A 3 -0.51 -57.39 -45.57
N THR A 4 -1.37 -56.37 -45.57
CA THR A 4 -1.37 -54.88 -45.38
C THR A 4 -2.87 -54.47 -45.44
N MET A 5 -3.43 -53.39 -44.85
CA MET A 5 -3.26 -51.97 -45.21
C MET A 5 -4.16 -51.04 -44.33
N ARG A 6 -3.56 -49.92 -43.85
CA ARG A 6 -4.06 -48.55 -43.52
C ARG A 6 -5.23 -48.27 -42.55
N PRO A 7 -5.02 -47.33 -41.58
CA PRO A 7 -6.06 -46.64 -40.82
C PRO A 7 -6.26 -45.16 -41.26
N SER A 8 -7.50 -44.67 -41.17
CA SER A 8 -7.89 -43.24 -41.06
C SER A 8 -8.04 -42.91 -39.57
N GLY A 9 -7.81 -41.72 -39.02
CA GLY A 9 -7.35 -40.42 -39.47
C GLY A 9 -7.49 -39.54 -38.21
N GLY A 10 -6.37 -39.08 -37.64
CA GLY A 10 -6.35 -38.28 -36.42
C GLY A 10 -6.53 -36.78 -36.72
N ALA A 11 -7.27 -36.08 -35.86
CA ALA A 11 -7.29 -34.62 -35.82
C ALA A 11 -6.71 -34.17 -34.47
N ARG A 12 -5.45 -33.73 -34.49
CA ARG A 12 -4.81 -32.98 -33.41
C ARG A 12 -5.31 -31.53 -33.48
N GLN A 13 -5.86 -31.03 -32.38
CA GLN A 13 -6.14 -29.61 -32.21
C GLN A 13 -4.81 -28.84 -32.18
N ALA A 14 -4.65 -27.94 -33.13
CA ALA A 14 -3.49 -27.06 -33.23
C ALA A 14 -3.64 -25.88 -32.25
N LEU A 15 -2.65 -25.76 -31.36
CA LEU A 15 -2.37 -24.59 -30.55
C LEU A 15 -2.10 -23.41 -31.50
N ARG A 16 -2.99 -22.40 -31.55
CA ARG A 16 -2.75 -21.16 -32.28
C ARG A 16 -2.01 -20.19 -31.38
N PHE A 17 -0.70 -20.08 -31.56
CA PHE A 17 0.08 -18.94 -31.11
C PHE A 17 -0.27 -17.75 -32.02
N SER A 18 -1.01 -16.78 -31.48
CA SER A 18 -1.22 -15.49 -32.13
C SER A 18 0.06 -14.67 -32.00
N LEU A 19 0.85 -14.63 -33.07
CA LEU A 19 1.98 -13.74 -33.26
C LEU A 19 1.43 -12.33 -33.53
N CYS A 20 1.44 -11.43 -32.53
CA CYS A 20 1.21 -10.01 -32.77
C CYS A 20 2.47 -9.40 -33.39
N ALA A 21 2.39 -9.02 -34.67
CA ALA A 21 3.43 -8.29 -35.37
C ALA A 21 3.52 -6.86 -34.80
N LEU A 22 4.64 -6.55 -34.15
CA LEU A 22 4.99 -5.22 -33.68
C LEU A 22 5.31 -4.34 -34.91
N SER A 23 4.43 -3.40 -35.23
CA SER A 23 4.68 -2.37 -36.23
C SER A 23 5.41 -1.22 -35.54
N ALA A 24 6.70 -1.05 -35.84
CA ALA A 24 7.51 0.07 -35.36
C ALA A 24 7.05 1.37 -36.03
N ALA A 25 6.28 2.18 -35.32
CA ALA A 25 6.04 3.57 -35.67
C ALA A 25 7.16 4.42 -35.07
N VAL A 26 8.04 4.94 -35.92
CA VAL A 26 9.06 5.93 -35.57
C VAL A 26 8.35 7.27 -35.36
N LEU A 27 8.22 7.69 -34.10
CA LEU A 27 7.83 9.06 -33.76
C LEU A 27 9.06 9.96 -33.91
N ALA A 28 9.08 10.72 -35.00
CA ALA A 28 9.99 11.85 -35.19
C ALA A 28 9.63 12.96 -34.19
N ALA A 29 10.53 13.21 -33.23
CA ALA A 29 10.49 14.41 -32.43
C ALA A 29 10.80 15.62 -33.33
N CYS A 30 9.84 16.54 -33.44
CA CYS A 30 10.05 17.83 -34.08
C CYS A 30 10.91 18.72 -33.17
N GLY A 31 12.23 18.61 -33.30
CA GLY A 31 13.16 19.66 -32.90
C GLY A 31 13.32 20.64 -34.06
N GLY A 32 12.85 21.88 -33.89
CA GLY A 32 13.01 22.94 -34.88
C GLY A 32 14.48 23.27 -35.10
N GLY A 33 14.95 23.09 -36.34
CA GLY A 33 16.27 23.52 -36.78
C GLY A 33 16.30 25.00 -37.13
N SER A 34 17.33 25.68 -36.67
CA SER A 34 17.97 26.76 -37.44
C SER A 34 19.37 26.27 -37.81
N ASN A 35 19.65 26.29 -39.11
CA ASN A 35 20.94 25.98 -39.71
C ASN A 35 22.01 26.93 -39.15
N ASP A 36 22.99 26.36 -38.45
CA ASP A 36 24.32 26.92 -38.45
C ASP A 36 25.35 25.78 -38.55
N THR A 37 26.11 25.80 -39.64
CA THR A 37 27.22 24.89 -39.88
C THR A 37 28.38 25.30 -38.98
N SER A 38 28.41 24.77 -37.76
CA SER A 38 29.57 24.82 -36.87
C SER A 38 29.76 23.46 -36.22
N ASN A 39 30.96 22.88 -36.41
CA ASN A 39 31.51 21.68 -35.76
C ASN A 39 30.58 20.98 -34.75
N ALA A 40 30.14 19.76 -35.07
CA ALA A 40 29.68 18.80 -34.07
C ALA A 40 30.87 18.44 -33.16
N GLY A 41 31.19 19.32 -32.21
CA GLY A 41 32.04 19.00 -31.08
C GLY A 41 31.25 18.03 -30.22
N THR A 42 31.56 16.73 -30.34
CA THR A 42 31.11 15.73 -29.38
C THR A 42 31.61 16.18 -28.01
N THR A 43 30.72 16.70 -27.15
CA THR A 43 31.08 16.94 -25.76
C THR A 43 31.53 15.58 -25.19
N PRO A 44 32.73 15.49 -24.60
CA PRO A 44 33.19 14.24 -23.98
C PRO A 44 32.20 13.82 -22.89
N GLY A 45 31.70 12.58 -22.97
CA GLY A 45 30.69 12.08 -22.03
C GLY A 45 31.26 11.14 -20.98
N VAL A 46 30.75 11.23 -19.75
CA VAL A 46 30.85 10.17 -18.73
C VAL A 46 29.62 9.29 -18.86
N THR A 47 29.84 8.01 -19.15
CA THR A 47 28.78 7.00 -19.29
C THR A 47 29.01 5.86 -18.31
N GLY A 48 28.01 5.05 -18.04
CA GLY A 48 28.21 3.83 -17.25
C GLY A 48 26.90 3.18 -16.86
N LYS A 49 27.01 2.18 -15.99
CA LYS A 49 25.88 1.50 -15.34
C LYS A 49 25.95 1.63 -13.83
N ILE A 50 24.80 1.89 -13.23
CA ILE A 50 24.60 1.89 -11.79
C ILE A 50 23.85 0.62 -11.41
N SER A 51 24.39 -0.11 -10.44
CA SER A 51 23.81 -1.35 -9.94
C SER A 51 23.85 -1.39 -8.41
N TYR A 52 23.06 -2.29 -7.84
CA TYR A 52 23.06 -2.61 -6.41
C TYR A 52 23.04 -4.12 -6.21
N ASP A 53 23.61 -4.58 -5.11
CA ASP A 53 23.52 -5.96 -4.67
C ASP A 53 22.12 -6.21 -4.07
N TYR A 54 21.29 -7.01 -4.74
CA TYR A 54 20.01 -7.50 -4.24
C TYR A 54 20.19 -8.87 -3.59
N VAL A 55 19.67 -9.04 -2.38
CA VAL A 55 19.70 -10.33 -1.67
C VAL A 55 18.31 -10.95 -1.71
N PRO A 56 18.10 -12.09 -2.40
CA PRO A 56 16.79 -12.72 -2.46
C PRO A 56 16.44 -13.45 -1.16
N THR A 57 15.16 -13.52 -0.83
CA THR A 57 14.63 -14.43 0.18
C THR A 57 14.56 -15.85 -0.38
N ALA A 58 15.13 -16.82 0.34
CA ALA A 58 14.98 -18.24 0.06
C ALA A 58 14.22 -18.90 1.21
N TYR A 59 13.23 -19.73 0.88
CA TYR A 59 12.41 -20.42 1.87
C TYR A 59 12.00 -21.81 1.41
N THR A 60 11.65 -22.65 2.37
CA THR A 60 11.01 -23.95 2.20
C THR A 60 9.75 -23.99 3.04
N VAL A 61 8.66 -24.45 2.45
CA VAL A 61 7.37 -24.60 3.12
C VAL A 61 7.21 -26.06 3.49
N GLN A 62 6.97 -26.32 4.78
CA GLN A 62 6.71 -27.65 5.30
C GLN A 62 5.27 -28.08 5.00
N ALA A 63 4.97 -29.36 5.23
CA ALA A 63 3.64 -29.92 4.96
C ALA A 63 2.52 -29.32 5.82
N ASP A 64 2.88 -28.77 6.98
CA ASP A 64 1.98 -28.06 7.90
C ASP A 64 1.76 -26.58 7.51
N GLY A 65 2.38 -26.11 6.42
CA GLY A 65 2.31 -24.73 5.97
C GLY A 65 3.40 -23.82 6.56
N THR A 66 4.17 -24.29 7.54
CA THR A 66 5.23 -23.50 8.17
C THR A 66 6.38 -23.24 7.19
N ALA A 67 6.72 -21.97 6.98
CA ALA A 67 7.88 -21.59 6.18
C ALA A 67 9.14 -21.45 7.04
N THR A 68 10.26 -21.93 6.51
CA THR A 68 11.60 -21.74 7.09
C THR A 68 12.52 -21.22 5.99
N GLY A 69 13.46 -20.34 6.32
CA GLY A 69 14.24 -19.64 5.30
C GLY A 69 14.77 -18.31 5.81
N GLY A 70 15.22 -17.46 4.90
CA GLY A 70 15.73 -16.14 5.18
C GLY A 70 16.39 -15.52 3.96
N LEU A 71 17.16 -14.45 4.15
CA LEU A 71 17.95 -13.85 3.08
C LEU A 71 19.08 -14.79 2.64
N ASP A 72 19.15 -15.08 1.34
CA ASP A 72 20.16 -15.94 0.71
C ASP A 72 21.30 -15.10 0.15
N TYR A 73 22.21 -14.68 1.03
CA TYR A 73 23.40 -13.90 0.67
C TYR A 73 24.31 -14.58 -0.36
N ALA A 74 24.28 -15.92 -0.46
CA ALA A 74 25.06 -16.67 -1.45
C ALA A 74 24.49 -16.50 -2.87
N LYS A 75 23.21 -16.11 -3.00
CA LYS A 75 22.54 -15.78 -4.26
C LYS A 75 22.36 -14.27 -4.46
N THR A 76 23.25 -13.45 -3.90
CA THR A 76 23.25 -12.00 -4.17
C THR A 76 23.38 -11.75 -5.67
N GLU A 77 22.49 -10.92 -6.21
CA GLU A 77 22.42 -10.54 -7.63
C GLU A 77 22.72 -9.06 -7.80
N LYS A 78 23.43 -8.69 -8.88
CA LYS A 78 23.54 -7.28 -9.26
C LYS A 78 22.33 -6.87 -10.08
N ARG A 79 21.51 -5.97 -9.54
CA ARG A 79 20.33 -5.41 -10.22
C ARG A 79 20.56 -3.95 -10.60
N PRO A 80 19.95 -3.46 -11.69
CA PRO A 80 20.08 -2.07 -12.09
C PRO A 80 19.41 -1.16 -11.07
N VAL A 81 20.00 0.01 -10.79
CA VAL A 81 19.28 1.08 -10.11
C VAL A 81 18.49 1.87 -11.16
N ARG A 82 17.16 1.73 -11.20
CA ARG A 82 16.32 2.39 -12.22
C ARG A 82 15.99 3.83 -11.83
N HIS A 83 15.99 4.72 -12.83
CA HIS A 83 15.53 6.11 -12.72
C HIS A 83 16.16 6.98 -11.61
N ALA A 84 17.29 6.57 -11.05
CA ALA A 84 17.94 7.30 -9.97
C ALA A 84 18.70 8.52 -10.49
N LEU A 85 18.73 9.61 -9.70
CA LEU A 85 19.54 10.78 -10.00
C LEU A 85 21.04 10.42 -10.00
N VAL A 86 21.71 10.75 -11.09
CA VAL A 86 23.17 10.68 -11.25
C VAL A 86 23.72 12.07 -11.51
N GLU A 87 24.74 12.45 -10.76
CA GLU A 87 25.41 13.74 -10.86
C GLU A 87 26.91 13.55 -11.05
N LEU A 88 27.50 14.36 -11.92
CA LEU A 88 28.95 14.57 -11.96
C LEU A 88 29.26 15.78 -11.08
N VAL A 89 29.94 15.55 -9.96
CA VAL A 89 30.21 16.58 -8.95
C VAL A 89 31.70 16.91 -8.93
N SER A 90 32.06 18.19 -8.79
CA SER A 90 33.45 18.59 -8.57
C SER A 90 34.06 17.90 -7.35
N GLU A 91 35.37 17.68 -7.36
CA GLU A 91 36.05 16.92 -6.29
C GLU A 91 35.86 17.52 -4.88
N ASP A 92 35.70 18.83 -4.79
CA ASP A 92 35.40 19.56 -3.54
C ASP A 92 33.94 19.43 -3.08
N GLY A 93 33.07 18.80 -3.88
CA GLY A 93 31.66 18.57 -3.59
C GLY A 93 30.76 19.79 -3.76
N THR A 94 31.27 20.93 -4.23
CA THR A 94 30.54 22.21 -4.22
C THR A 94 29.70 22.46 -5.47
N THR A 95 30.08 21.87 -6.61
CA THR A 95 29.51 22.18 -7.92
C THR A 95 29.05 20.91 -8.63
N VAL A 96 27.79 20.90 -9.08
CA VAL A 96 27.28 19.88 -10.00
C VAL A 96 27.65 20.30 -11.43
N LEU A 97 28.56 19.54 -12.06
CA LEU A 97 29.07 19.78 -13.41
C LEU A 97 28.12 19.25 -14.50
N GLY A 98 27.24 18.30 -14.14
CA GLY A 98 26.22 17.73 -15.00
C GLY A 98 25.35 16.75 -14.23
N LYS A 99 24.13 16.50 -14.70
CA LYS A 99 23.19 15.56 -14.09
C LYS A 99 22.37 14.82 -15.15
N THR A 100 21.94 13.62 -14.82
CA THR A 100 21.00 12.79 -15.59
C THR A 100 20.28 11.85 -14.62
N THR A 101 19.37 11.02 -15.12
CA THR A 101 18.88 9.83 -14.42
C THR A 101 19.41 8.56 -15.07
N THR A 102 19.39 7.44 -14.34
CA THR A 102 19.55 6.12 -14.96
C THR A 102 18.30 5.71 -15.75
N ASP A 103 18.46 4.81 -16.73
CA ASP A 103 17.35 4.13 -17.41
C ASP A 103 16.93 2.83 -16.70
N ASP A 104 16.01 2.06 -17.29
CA ASP A 104 15.52 0.76 -16.79
C ASP A 104 16.61 -0.31 -16.64
N TYR A 105 17.76 -0.11 -17.31
CA TYR A 105 18.93 -0.99 -17.27
C TYR A 105 20.06 -0.43 -16.41
N GLY A 106 19.80 0.66 -15.67
CA GLY A 106 20.76 1.34 -14.81
C GLY A 106 21.80 2.15 -15.59
N ALA A 107 21.66 2.30 -16.91
CA ALA A 107 22.62 3.03 -17.73
C ALA A 107 22.42 4.54 -17.61
N TYR A 108 23.51 5.30 -17.68
CA TYR A 108 23.48 6.76 -17.66
C TYR A 108 24.53 7.36 -18.61
N SER A 109 24.30 8.62 -19.01
CA SER A 109 25.22 9.41 -19.81
C SER A 109 25.15 10.88 -19.40
N ILE A 110 26.29 11.47 -19.06
CA ILE A 110 26.43 12.88 -18.68
C ILE A 110 27.47 13.53 -19.58
N GLU A 111 27.15 14.65 -20.20
CA GLU A 111 28.16 15.49 -20.84
C GLU A 111 29.07 16.13 -19.80
N ALA A 112 30.38 16.00 -19.96
CA ALA A 112 31.36 16.43 -18.98
C ALA A 112 32.35 17.45 -19.59
N PRO A 113 32.56 18.62 -18.95
CA PRO A 113 33.61 19.53 -19.37
C PRO A 113 34.98 18.89 -19.16
N ALA A 114 35.87 18.94 -20.16
CA ALA A 114 37.22 18.39 -20.05
C ALA A 114 38.10 19.18 -19.05
N GLY A 115 39.10 18.52 -18.45
CA GLY A 115 40.10 19.15 -17.57
C GLY A 115 39.60 19.48 -16.17
N LYS A 116 38.48 18.89 -15.71
CA LYS A 116 37.96 19.04 -14.34
C LYS A 116 38.28 17.80 -13.51
N ARG A 117 38.51 17.97 -12.21
CA ARG A 117 38.51 16.86 -11.26
C ARG A 117 37.12 16.70 -10.66
N ALA A 118 36.57 15.51 -10.75
CA ALA A 118 35.18 15.22 -10.42
C ALA A 118 34.98 13.78 -9.94
N TYR A 119 33.83 13.48 -9.35
CA TYR A 119 33.35 12.13 -9.08
C TYR A 119 31.89 12.00 -9.50
N VAL A 120 31.46 10.77 -9.79
CA VAL A 120 30.04 10.45 -10.01
C VAL A 120 29.38 10.22 -8.65
N ARG A 121 28.28 10.92 -8.38
CA ARG A 121 27.38 10.71 -7.24
C ARG A 121 26.06 10.14 -7.76
N VAL A 122 25.54 9.13 -7.08
CA VAL A 122 24.18 8.62 -7.31
C VAL A 122 23.40 8.81 -6.03
N THR A 123 22.26 9.48 -6.11
CA THR A 123 21.36 9.69 -4.98
C THR A 123 20.19 8.71 -5.08
N ALA A 124 19.80 8.11 -3.96
CA ALA A 124 18.63 7.23 -3.87
C ALA A 124 17.34 8.06 -3.92
N GLN A 125 17.11 8.66 -5.08
CA GLN A 125 15.89 9.37 -5.43
C GLN A 125 15.60 9.13 -6.90
N ALA A 126 14.33 8.98 -7.23
CA ALA A 126 13.86 8.85 -8.60
C ALA A 126 12.68 9.79 -8.85
N SER A 127 12.64 10.37 -10.03
CA SER A 127 11.48 11.12 -10.50
C SER A 127 11.34 10.97 -12.00
N GLN A 128 10.11 10.79 -12.45
CA GLN A 128 9.75 10.66 -13.86
C GLN A 128 8.56 11.59 -14.15
N GLY A 129 8.49 12.12 -15.37
CA GLY A 129 7.48 13.09 -15.78
C GLY A 129 8.04 14.51 -15.84
N ALA A 130 7.15 15.51 -15.89
CA ALA A 130 7.55 16.91 -15.93
C ALA A 130 8.05 17.38 -14.54
N ASP A 131 9.09 18.22 -14.48
CA ASP A 131 9.69 18.69 -13.22
C ASP A 131 8.67 19.33 -12.25
N ASN A 132 7.63 19.98 -12.77
CA ASN A 132 6.58 20.64 -11.98
C ASN A 132 5.36 19.76 -11.68
N ALA A 133 5.28 18.57 -12.28
CA ALA A 133 4.18 17.63 -12.14
C ALA A 133 4.67 16.21 -12.51
N PRO A 134 5.54 15.60 -11.69
CA PRO A 134 6.07 14.29 -12.00
C PRO A 134 4.98 13.23 -11.88
N ASP A 135 5.06 12.18 -12.71
CA ASP A 135 4.23 10.99 -12.62
C ASP A 135 4.44 10.30 -11.26
N TYR A 136 5.69 10.30 -10.78
CA TYR A 136 6.07 9.94 -9.43
C TYR A 136 7.37 10.64 -9.00
N SER A 137 7.54 10.83 -7.69
CA SER A 137 8.78 11.29 -7.08
C SER A 137 9.01 10.55 -5.77
N VAL A 138 10.14 9.87 -5.64
CA VAL A 138 10.48 9.02 -4.50
C VAL A 138 11.85 9.41 -3.97
N LYS A 139 11.96 9.58 -2.65
CA LYS A 139 13.20 10.01 -1.98
C LYS A 139 13.47 9.14 -0.76
N ILE A 140 14.62 8.44 -0.74
CA ILE A 140 15.04 7.62 0.39
C ILE A 140 15.93 8.43 1.34
N ARG A 141 15.53 8.53 2.61
CA ARG A 141 16.08 9.43 3.61
C ARG A 141 16.42 8.71 4.91
N ASP A 142 17.38 9.26 5.64
CA ASP A 142 17.76 8.80 6.98
C ASP A 142 16.96 9.55 8.04
N ASN A 143 15.93 8.92 8.61
CA ASN A 143 15.16 9.51 9.73
C ASN A 143 15.98 9.66 11.01
N THR A 144 17.15 9.03 11.11
CA THR A 144 18.05 9.19 12.27
C THR A 144 19.09 10.29 12.08
N SER A 145 19.05 10.98 10.94
CA SER A 145 19.87 12.17 10.70
C SER A 145 19.41 13.37 11.56
N PRO A 146 20.32 14.27 11.98
CA PRO A 146 19.97 15.48 12.73
C PRO A 146 18.95 16.38 12.01
N GLU A 147 18.92 16.34 10.67
CA GLU A 147 17.99 17.06 9.80
C GLU A 147 16.54 16.67 10.08
N TYR A 148 16.25 15.37 10.27
CA TYR A 148 14.90 14.87 10.47
C TYR A 148 14.21 15.52 11.67
N LYS A 149 14.95 15.74 12.77
CA LYS A 149 14.45 16.43 13.98
C LYS A 149 14.05 17.89 13.72
N ARG A 150 14.65 18.55 12.72
CA ARG A 150 14.28 19.92 12.34
C ARG A 150 12.99 19.92 11.53
N ALA A 151 12.94 19.05 10.52
CA ALA A 151 11.74 18.76 9.74
C ALA A 151 11.95 17.41 9.02
N PRO A 152 11.00 16.45 9.10
CA PRO A 152 11.17 15.13 8.49
C PRO A 152 11.52 15.15 7.00
N ASP A 153 10.92 16.05 6.22
CA ASP A 153 11.17 16.23 4.79
C ASP A 153 12.57 16.78 4.45
N THR A 154 13.31 17.29 5.44
CA THR A 154 14.71 17.72 5.30
C THR A 154 15.73 16.65 5.62
N ALA A 155 15.29 15.48 6.12
CA ALA A 155 16.16 14.36 6.45
C ALA A 155 17.13 14.01 5.33
N ALA A 156 18.38 13.67 5.70
CA ALA A 156 19.46 13.48 4.75
C ALA A 156 19.13 12.40 3.72
N LEU A 157 19.35 12.69 2.44
CA LEU A 157 19.17 11.72 1.36
C LEU A 157 20.34 10.74 1.32
N TYR A 158 20.06 9.46 1.08
CA TYR A 158 21.09 8.47 0.83
C TYR A 158 21.73 8.68 -0.54
N SER A 159 23.06 8.58 -0.60
CA SER A 159 23.80 8.61 -1.86
C SER A 159 25.06 7.76 -1.77
N MET A 160 25.54 7.29 -2.93
CA MET A 160 26.88 6.71 -3.09
C MET A 160 27.70 7.54 -4.06
N ARG A 161 29.02 7.44 -3.96
CA ARG A 161 29.92 8.08 -4.94
C ARG A 161 31.06 7.17 -5.38
N GLY A 162 31.52 7.38 -6.60
CA GLY A 162 32.75 6.81 -7.12
C GLY A 162 34.01 7.51 -6.61
N SER A 163 35.17 7.01 -7.05
CA SER A 163 36.45 7.69 -6.86
C SER A 163 36.56 8.94 -7.74
N ALA A 164 37.34 9.93 -7.29
CA ALA A 164 37.61 11.12 -8.08
C ALA A 164 38.50 10.82 -9.29
N PHE A 165 38.22 11.45 -10.43
CA PHE A 165 38.93 11.29 -11.69
C PHE A 165 39.04 12.64 -12.42
N SER A 166 39.94 12.71 -13.40
CA SER A 166 40.04 13.87 -14.30
C SER A 166 39.19 13.64 -15.54
N THR A 167 38.27 14.54 -15.82
CA THR A 167 37.49 14.51 -17.06
C THR A 167 38.40 14.81 -18.25
N THR A 168 38.23 14.06 -19.34
CA THR A 168 39.07 14.20 -20.55
C THR A 168 38.24 14.61 -21.75
N SER A 169 38.91 14.88 -22.88
CA SER A 169 38.23 15.10 -24.16
C SER A 169 37.68 13.80 -24.80
N ALA A 170 37.95 12.65 -24.20
CA ALA A 170 37.45 11.34 -24.64
C ALA A 170 36.30 10.88 -23.74
N SER A 171 35.43 10.02 -24.29
CA SER A 171 34.38 9.38 -23.50
C SER A 171 34.98 8.46 -22.45
N MET A 172 34.41 8.49 -21.25
CA MET A 172 34.81 7.66 -20.11
C MET A 172 33.66 6.76 -19.71
N LYS A 173 33.97 5.53 -19.31
CA LYS A 173 33.00 4.58 -18.77
C LYS A 173 33.26 4.34 -17.29
N LEU A 174 32.29 4.65 -16.44
CA LEU A 174 32.36 4.54 -14.99
C LEU A 174 31.11 3.82 -14.46
N ASP A 175 31.26 2.52 -14.24
CA ASP A 175 30.21 1.71 -13.62
C ASP A 175 30.34 1.81 -12.08
N LEU A 176 29.22 1.91 -11.37
CA LEU A 176 29.17 1.89 -9.90
C LEU A 176 28.25 0.76 -9.41
N ASN A 177 28.65 0.12 -8.32
CA ASN A 177 27.86 -0.91 -7.65
C ASN A 177 27.72 -0.57 -6.17
N ALA A 178 26.49 -0.45 -5.69
CA ALA A 178 26.18 -0.37 -4.28
C ALA A 178 26.27 -1.77 -3.67
N GLY A 179 27.22 -1.98 -2.75
CA GLY A 179 27.40 -3.28 -2.08
C GLY A 179 26.35 -3.53 -0.99
N SER A 180 26.00 -4.80 -0.75
CA SER A 180 25.02 -5.18 0.29
C SER A 180 25.52 -4.90 1.72
N GLY A 181 26.83 -4.78 1.90
CA GLY A 181 27.47 -4.65 3.21
C GLY A 181 27.76 -5.99 3.89
N TRP A 182 27.24 -7.10 3.35
CA TRP A 182 27.45 -8.43 3.90
C TRP A 182 28.88 -8.94 3.66
N THR A 183 29.57 -9.34 4.72
CA THR A 183 30.96 -9.82 4.64
C THR A 183 31.09 -11.32 4.96
N GLY A 184 29.97 -12.03 5.11
CA GLY A 184 29.90 -13.48 5.32
C GLY A 184 29.36 -13.89 6.70
N ALA A 185 29.67 -13.11 7.73
CA ALA A 185 29.21 -13.36 9.11
C ALA A 185 28.11 -12.40 9.59
N GLY A 186 28.03 -11.22 8.96
CA GLY A 186 27.16 -10.10 9.30
C GLY A 186 27.39 -8.94 8.32
N TYR A 187 26.75 -7.80 8.58
CA TYR A 187 27.02 -6.56 7.85
C TYR A 187 28.32 -5.89 8.35
N GLY A 188 29.46 -6.35 7.85
CA GLY A 188 30.78 -5.79 8.19
C GLY A 188 31.22 -4.58 7.34
N ALA A 189 30.42 -4.20 6.34
CA ALA A 189 30.64 -3.04 5.50
C ALA A 189 29.35 -2.20 5.37
N PRO A 190 29.42 -0.94 4.91
CA PRO A 190 28.23 -0.13 4.72
C PRO A 190 27.20 -0.81 3.79
N ARG A 191 25.94 -0.87 4.23
CA ARG A 191 24.78 -1.38 3.48
C ARG A 191 24.35 -0.38 2.39
N THR A 192 25.27 -0.08 1.49
CA THR A 192 25.08 0.94 0.46
C THR A 192 23.94 0.58 -0.49
N ALA A 193 23.70 -0.73 -0.71
CA ALA A 193 22.63 -1.22 -1.56
C ALA A 193 21.22 -0.99 -1.00
N ALA A 194 21.04 -0.97 0.33
CA ALA A 194 19.72 -0.92 0.97
C ALA A 194 18.82 0.23 0.46
N PRO A 195 19.24 1.51 0.46
CA PRO A 195 18.39 2.58 -0.04
C PRO A 195 18.09 2.45 -1.54
N PHE A 196 19.00 1.89 -2.34
CA PHE A 196 18.74 1.65 -3.77
C PHE A 196 17.83 0.46 -4.01
N ALA A 197 17.88 -0.58 -3.16
CA ALA A 197 16.97 -1.70 -3.21
C ALA A 197 15.54 -1.26 -2.90
N ILE A 198 15.34 -0.46 -1.85
CA ILE A 198 14.03 0.13 -1.51
C ILE A 198 13.51 1.00 -2.67
N LEU A 199 14.36 1.89 -3.20
CA LEU A 199 13.99 2.75 -4.32
C LEU A 199 13.55 1.95 -5.55
N ASP A 200 14.34 0.97 -5.98
CA ASP A 200 14.10 0.21 -7.22
C ASP A 200 12.74 -0.49 -7.21
N GLN A 201 12.34 -1.00 -6.05
CA GLN A 201 11.07 -1.71 -5.91
C GLN A 201 9.86 -0.79 -5.96
N ILE A 202 9.94 0.37 -5.30
CA ILE A 202 8.90 1.39 -5.38
C ILE A 202 8.80 1.94 -6.80
N VAL A 203 9.93 2.18 -7.47
CA VAL A 203 9.96 2.63 -8.87
C VAL A 203 9.29 1.62 -9.79
N ASN A 204 9.58 0.32 -9.64
CA ASN A 204 8.93 -0.73 -10.44
C ASN A 204 7.41 -0.73 -10.24
N ALA A 205 6.93 -0.68 -8.99
CA ALA A 205 5.50 -0.59 -8.70
C ALA A 205 4.87 0.70 -9.26
N ALA A 206 5.54 1.84 -9.13
CA ALA A 206 5.08 3.13 -9.67
C ALA A 206 4.97 3.13 -11.20
N GLN A 207 5.92 2.52 -11.91
CA GLN A 207 5.86 2.34 -13.36
C GLN A 207 4.65 1.51 -13.78
N GLN A 208 4.32 0.44 -13.04
CA GLN A 208 3.13 -0.38 -13.31
C GLN A 208 1.82 0.37 -13.06
N LEU A 209 1.75 1.18 -12.01
CA LEU A 209 0.61 2.07 -11.74
C LEU A 209 0.42 3.08 -12.88
N HIS A 210 1.50 3.74 -13.29
CA HIS A 210 1.47 4.70 -14.39
C HIS A 210 1.03 4.01 -15.70
N ALA A 211 1.49 2.80 -15.98
CA ALA A 211 1.04 2.03 -17.15
C ALA A 211 -0.47 1.71 -17.09
N ALA A 212 -1.02 1.45 -15.89
CA ALA A 212 -2.44 1.17 -15.69
C ALA A 212 -3.34 2.42 -15.74
N ALA A 213 -2.84 3.58 -15.30
CA ALA A 213 -3.54 4.85 -15.33
C ALA A 213 -2.58 6.05 -15.55
N PRO A 214 -2.17 6.35 -16.80
CA PRO A 214 -1.14 7.35 -17.09
C PRO A 214 -1.48 8.79 -16.67
N SER A 215 -2.76 9.09 -16.44
CA SER A 215 -3.22 10.41 -16.01
C SER A 215 -3.17 10.62 -14.49
N VAL A 216 -2.83 9.58 -13.71
CA VAL A 216 -2.73 9.67 -12.26
C VAL A 216 -1.31 10.01 -11.87
N LEU A 217 -1.14 11.16 -11.22
CA LEU A 217 0.12 11.59 -10.66
C LEU A 217 0.20 11.11 -9.20
N LEU A 218 1.31 10.48 -8.84
CA LEU A 218 1.59 10.07 -7.47
C LEU A 218 2.24 11.25 -6.72
N PRO A 219 1.67 11.70 -5.58
CA PRO A 219 2.30 12.73 -4.74
C PRO A 219 3.73 12.35 -4.33
N GLU A 220 4.58 13.32 -4.02
CA GLU A 220 5.94 13.00 -3.57
C GLU A 220 5.91 12.06 -2.36
N LEU A 221 6.74 11.00 -2.42
CA LEU A 221 6.90 10.01 -1.37
C LEU A 221 8.31 10.12 -0.75
N ASN A 222 8.34 10.42 0.54
CA ASN A 222 9.53 10.21 1.36
C ASN A 222 9.49 8.79 1.95
N VAL A 223 10.63 8.11 1.88
CA VAL A 223 10.83 6.80 2.50
C VAL A 223 11.99 6.94 3.48
N TYR A 224 11.73 6.61 4.73
CA TYR A 224 12.63 6.71 5.85
C TYR A 224 13.18 5.34 6.20
N TRP A 225 14.48 5.18 6.02
CA TRP A 225 15.20 3.96 6.35
C TRP A 225 16.46 4.32 7.11
N SER A 226 16.87 3.45 8.04
CA SER A 226 18.15 3.55 8.72
C SER A 226 18.50 2.19 9.29
N VAL A 227 19.80 1.91 9.40
CA VAL A 227 20.29 0.72 10.14
C VAL A 227 19.87 0.72 11.61
N ASN A 228 19.43 1.87 12.12
CA ASN A 228 18.93 2.05 13.48
C ASN A 228 17.41 1.84 13.60
N ASN A 229 16.68 1.72 12.48
CA ASN A 229 15.23 1.50 12.52
C ASN A 229 14.94 0.11 13.08
N ARG A 230 14.25 0.07 14.21
CA ARG A 230 14.03 -1.11 15.07
C ARG A 230 12.55 -1.28 15.38
N PRO A 231 12.12 -2.54 15.60
CA PRO A 231 10.72 -2.83 15.92
C PRO A 231 10.44 -2.55 17.39
N THR A 232 10.47 -1.27 17.75
CA THR A 232 10.25 -0.77 19.10
C THR A 232 9.56 0.57 18.99
N GLY A 233 8.55 0.80 19.84
CA GLY A 233 7.85 2.08 19.88
C GLY A 233 8.67 3.19 20.49
N GLY A 234 8.56 4.40 19.92
CA GLY A 234 9.20 5.59 20.48
C GLY A 234 9.43 6.68 19.45
N ASP A 235 10.50 7.45 19.68
CA ASP A 235 10.93 8.54 18.80
C ASP A 235 11.53 7.97 17.49
N GLN A 236 10.82 8.21 16.38
CA GLN A 236 11.25 7.82 15.03
C GLN A 236 12.63 8.38 14.68
N SER A 237 13.02 9.54 15.21
CA SER A 237 14.34 10.12 14.95
C SER A 237 15.50 9.39 15.67
N SER A 238 15.15 8.49 16.58
CA SER A 238 16.08 7.56 17.25
C SER A 238 16.00 6.14 16.64
N GLY A 239 15.21 5.95 15.57
CA GLY A 239 15.01 4.66 14.92
C GLY A 239 13.94 3.77 15.58
N PHE A 240 13.13 4.28 16.50
CA PHE A 240 12.06 3.50 17.12
C PHE A 240 10.77 3.67 16.31
N ILE A 241 10.46 2.69 15.44
CA ILE A 241 9.40 2.82 14.43
C ILE A 241 8.29 1.75 14.54
N TRP A 242 8.29 0.91 15.59
CA TRP A 242 7.38 -0.24 15.78
C TRP A 242 7.51 -1.38 14.77
N THR A 243 7.18 -1.10 13.52
CA THR A 243 7.24 -2.02 12.38
C THR A 243 7.51 -1.20 11.13
N SER A 244 7.84 -1.83 10.01
CA SER A 244 7.68 -1.12 8.73
C SER A 244 6.22 -0.73 8.55
N HIS A 245 5.98 0.53 8.19
CA HIS A 245 4.63 1.08 8.07
C HIS A 245 4.59 2.32 7.18
N TYR A 246 3.42 2.65 6.65
CA TYR A 246 3.12 3.94 6.07
C TYR A 246 2.47 4.90 7.09
N GLU A 247 3.09 6.06 7.29
CA GLU A 247 2.54 7.18 8.05
C GLU A 247 1.88 8.19 7.10
N ASN A 248 0.60 8.50 7.31
CA ASN A 248 -0.14 9.45 6.48
C ASN A 248 -0.30 10.84 7.14
N VAL A 249 0.22 11.03 8.35
CA VAL A 249 0.07 12.26 9.12
C VAL A 249 1.31 13.14 8.98
N ALA A 250 1.09 14.41 8.63
CA ALA A 250 2.15 15.42 8.58
C ALA A 250 2.62 15.82 10.00
N PRO A 251 3.90 16.19 10.20
CA PRO A 251 4.94 16.36 9.18
C PRO A 251 5.73 15.09 8.85
N SER A 252 5.51 13.98 9.56
CA SER A 252 6.23 12.71 9.45
C SER A 252 5.71 11.79 8.33
N LYS A 253 4.84 12.28 7.45
CA LYS A 253 4.25 11.51 6.36
C LYS A 253 5.34 10.84 5.49
N GLY A 254 5.21 9.53 5.29
CA GLY A 254 6.16 8.72 4.52
C GLY A 254 6.13 7.24 4.90
N LEU A 255 6.88 6.43 4.17
CA LEU A 255 7.12 5.03 4.50
C LEU A 255 8.26 4.94 5.50
N TYR A 256 8.12 4.20 6.60
CA TYR A 256 9.21 3.88 7.52
C TYR A 256 9.56 2.42 7.35
N ILE A 257 10.84 2.12 7.13
CA ILE A 257 11.33 0.78 6.81
C ILE A 257 12.35 0.34 7.88
N LEU A 258 12.20 -0.86 8.43
CA LEU A 258 13.12 -1.44 9.41
C LEU A 258 14.48 -1.75 8.79
N GLY A 259 15.52 -1.68 9.62
CA GLY A 259 16.90 -1.89 9.17
C GLY A 259 17.81 -2.46 10.24
N ALA A 260 17.28 -2.98 11.33
CA ALA A 260 18.06 -3.47 12.46
C ALA A 260 18.61 -4.89 12.22
N GLU A 261 19.92 -4.98 11.97
CA GLU A 261 20.59 -6.27 11.79
C GLU A 261 20.33 -7.22 12.98
N ASN A 262 20.10 -8.49 12.65
CA ASN A 262 19.82 -9.60 13.56
C ASN A 262 18.50 -9.49 14.32
N VAL A 263 17.71 -8.45 14.05
CA VAL A 263 16.38 -8.25 14.63
C VAL A 263 15.37 -8.34 13.51
N ASP A 264 15.38 -7.36 12.60
CA ASP A 264 14.42 -7.20 11.52
C ASP A 264 14.96 -6.19 10.49
N THR A 265 15.07 -6.62 9.24
CA THR A 265 15.63 -5.80 8.16
C THR A 265 14.80 -5.95 6.90
N ASP A 266 14.17 -4.86 6.49
CA ASP A 266 13.19 -4.92 5.41
C ASP A 266 13.71 -4.46 4.05
N GLU A 267 14.95 -3.98 3.93
CA GLU A 267 15.41 -3.36 2.67
C GLU A 267 15.41 -4.32 1.45
N TYR A 268 15.38 -5.62 1.70
CA TYR A 268 15.27 -6.66 0.68
C TYR A 268 13.92 -7.40 0.72
N ASP A 269 13.12 -7.19 1.77
CA ASP A 269 11.79 -7.79 1.92
C ASP A 269 10.79 -7.06 1.05
N THR A 270 10.83 -7.49 -0.21
CA THR A 270 10.11 -6.87 -1.32
C THR A 270 8.61 -6.83 -1.08
N SER A 271 8.10 -7.83 -0.37
CA SER A 271 6.70 -7.91 0.02
C SER A 271 6.29 -6.76 0.92
N VAL A 272 7.10 -6.47 1.94
CA VAL A 272 6.85 -5.47 2.98
C VAL A 272 6.92 -4.07 2.37
N ILE A 273 8.01 -3.75 1.66
CA ILE A 273 8.18 -2.42 1.01
C ILE A 273 6.99 -2.09 0.09
N VAL A 274 6.58 -3.05 -0.74
CA VAL A 274 5.50 -2.82 -1.72
C VAL A 274 4.12 -2.86 -1.05
N HIS A 275 3.95 -3.56 0.06
CA HIS A 275 2.73 -3.49 0.89
C HIS A 275 2.55 -2.07 1.44
N GLU A 276 3.59 -1.49 2.04
CA GLU A 276 3.52 -0.12 2.56
C GLU A 276 3.33 0.92 1.45
N PHE A 277 3.93 0.67 0.28
CA PHE A 277 3.67 1.48 -0.91
C PHE A 277 2.20 1.39 -1.34
N GLY A 278 1.55 0.23 -1.15
CA GLY A 278 0.12 0.02 -1.36
C GLY A 278 -0.75 0.92 -0.46
N HIS A 279 -0.41 1.04 0.82
CA HIS A 279 -1.07 1.99 1.73
C HIS A 279 -0.86 3.45 1.32
N TYR A 280 0.35 3.81 0.91
CA TYR A 280 0.61 5.14 0.34
C TYR A 280 -0.29 5.42 -0.87
N VAL A 281 -0.43 4.47 -1.80
CA VAL A 281 -1.31 4.60 -2.97
C VAL A 281 -2.77 4.76 -2.54
N GLU A 282 -3.22 3.91 -1.62
CA GLU A 282 -4.59 3.94 -1.09
C GLU A 282 -4.92 5.31 -0.48
N ALA A 283 -4.06 5.83 0.38
CA ALA A 283 -4.29 7.06 1.12
C ALA A 283 -4.15 8.35 0.28
N ASN A 284 -3.35 8.34 -0.78
CA ASN A 284 -3.00 9.56 -1.51
C ASN A 284 -3.75 9.76 -2.83
N VAL A 285 -4.00 8.67 -3.58
CA VAL A 285 -4.68 8.77 -4.87
C VAL A 285 -6.07 8.15 -4.87
N SER A 286 -6.37 7.29 -3.90
CA SER A 286 -7.70 6.74 -3.59
C SER A 286 -8.27 7.41 -2.33
N ARG A 287 -8.86 6.61 -1.43
CA ARG A 287 -9.21 6.92 -0.04
C ARG A 287 -8.96 5.66 0.80
N SER A 288 -8.47 5.84 2.03
CA SER A 288 -8.41 4.82 3.07
C SER A 288 -9.11 5.37 4.31
N ASP A 289 -10.12 4.66 4.81
CA ASP A 289 -10.74 4.94 6.11
C ASP A 289 -10.17 3.99 7.20
N SER A 290 -9.10 3.25 6.90
CA SER A 290 -8.47 2.35 7.87
C SER A 290 -8.06 3.08 9.14
N ILE A 291 -8.39 2.50 10.29
CA ILE A 291 -8.05 3.00 11.62
C ILE A 291 -6.65 2.54 12.08
N GLY A 292 -5.98 1.70 11.27
CA GLY A 292 -4.67 1.14 11.59
C GLY A 292 -4.61 0.38 12.91
N GLY A 293 -3.40 0.29 13.46
CA GLY A 293 -3.12 -0.28 14.79
C GLY A 293 -2.71 -1.75 14.76
N ASN A 294 -2.29 -2.25 15.92
CA ASN A 294 -1.73 -3.59 16.05
C ASN A 294 -2.73 -4.69 15.65
N HIS A 295 -2.28 -5.62 14.81
CA HIS A 295 -3.08 -6.75 14.37
C HIS A 295 -2.21 -7.94 13.97
N SER A 296 -2.85 -9.08 13.73
CA SER A 296 -2.26 -10.29 13.19
C SER A 296 -3.21 -10.93 12.19
N SER A 297 -2.72 -11.83 11.34
CA SER A 297 -3.54 -12.43 10.26
C SER A 297 -4.76 -13.20 10.81
N THR A 298 -4.66 -13.75 12.02
CA THR A 298 -5.76 -14.50 12.66
C THR A 298 -6.79 -13.62 13.36
N ASP A 299 -6.59 -12.31 13.42
CA ASP A 299 -7.50 -11.41 14.11
C ASP A 299 -8.83 -11.24 13.35
N VAL A 300 -9.88 -10.93 14.11
CA VAL A 300 -11.19 -10.54 13.58
C VAL A 300 -11.27 -9.01 13.63
N LEU A 301 -11.13 -8.35 12.48
CA LEU A 301 -10.82 -6.93 12.39
C LEU A 301 -12.05 -6.05 12.09
N ASP A 302 -11.95 -4.75 12.42
CA ASP A 302 -12.84 -3.73 11.83
C ASP A 302 -12.75 -3.79 10.29
N MET A 303 -13.88 -3.67 9.59
CA MET A 303 -13.93 -3.84 8.13
C MET A 303 -13.02 -2.88 7.35
N ARG A 304 -12.74 -1.69 7.91
CA ARG A 304 -11.86 -0.69 7.28
C ARG A 304 -10.42 -1.14 7.35
N LEU A 305 -10.02 -1.68 8.50
CA LEU A 305 -8.68 -2.23 8.70
C LEU A 305 -8.50 -3.51 7.88
N ALA A 306 -9.44 -4.45 7.95
CA ALA A 306 -9.40 -5.68 7.17
C ALA A 306 -9.22 -5.41 5.67
N PHE A 307 -9.91 -4.41 5.14
CA PHE A 307 -9.79 -4.02 3.73
C PHE A 307 -8.46 -3.33 3.42
N GLY A 308 -8.01 -2.38 4.26
CA GLY A 308 -6.76 -1.65 4.04
C GLY A 308 -5.54 -2.57 4.03
N GLU A 309 -5.42 -3.46 5.04
CA GLU A 309 -4.32 -4.42 5.14
C GLU A 309 -4.38 -5.46 4.01
N ALA A 310 -5.58 -5.93 3.67
CA ALA A 310 -5.80 -6.80 2.52
C ALA A 310 -5.40 -6.14 1.21
N TRP A 311 -5.65 -4.83 1.05
CA TRP A 311 -5.18 -4.06 -0.09
C TRP A 311 -3.66 -4.02 -0.14
N GLY A 312 -2.98 -3.68 0.96
CA GLY A 312 -1.50 -3.69 1.04
C GLY A 312 -0.91 -5.04 0.61
N ASN A 313 -1.42 -6.14 1.18
CA ASN A 313 -0.96 -7.50 0.86
C ASN A 313 -1.20 -7.89 -0.60
N ALA A 314 -2.44 -7.70 -1.07
CA ALA A 314 -2.81 -8.07 -2.43
C ALA A 314 -2.09 -7.19 -3.45
N PHE A 315 -1.98 -5.89 -3.20
CA PHE A 315 -1.25 -4.93 -4.03
C PHE A 315 0.22 -5.33 -4.18
N SER A 316 0.89 -5.67 -3.08
CA SER A 316 2.26 -6.19 -3.08
C SER A 316 2.42 -7.38 -4.03
N SER A 317 1.54 -8.37 -3.91
CA SER A 317 1.54 -9.55 -4.80
C SER A 317 1.24 -9.20 -6.26
N MET A 318 0.30 -8.28 -6.52
CA MET A 318 -0.05 -7.84 -7.87
C MET A 318 1.14 -7.17 -8.57
N MET A 319 1.83 -6.26 -7.89
CA MET A 319 2.98 -5.53 -8.46
C MET A 319 4.20 -6.43 -8.63
N ARG A 320 4.39 -7.41 -7.74
CA ARG A 320 5.53 -8.35 -7.80
C ARG A 320 5.30 -9.53 -8.72
N GLY A 321 4.07 -9.74 -9.20
CA GLY A 321 3.71 -10.87 -10.06
C GLY A 321 3.85 -12.25 -9.40
N THR A 322 3.72 -12.30 -8.07
CA THR A 322 3.82 -13.53 -7.27
C THR A 322 2.80 -13.51 -6.14
N PRO A 323 2.11 -14.63 -5.85
CA PRO A 323 1.19 -14.69 -4.73
C PRO A 323 1.92 -14.74 -3.36
N VAL A 324 3.24 -14.90 -3.35
CA VAL A 324 4.01 -15.12 -2.12
C VAL A 324 4.42 -13.81 -1.48
N TYR A 325 4.06 -13.66 -0.21
CA TYR A 325 4.56 -12.63 0.68
C TYR A 325 5.51 -13.25 1.71
N THR A 326 6.68 -12.63 1.87
CA THR A 326 7.71 -13.00 2.85
C THR A 326 8.24 -11.79 3.59
N ASP A 327 8.56 -11.99 4.85
CA ASP A 327 9.24 -11.05 5.74
C ASP A 327 10.35 -11.84 6.46
N THR A 328 11.58 -11.32 6.46
CA THR A 328 12.75 -11.98 7.06
C THR A 328 13.22 -11.28 8.31
N PHE A 329 13.61 -12.07 9.31
CA PHE A 329 14.00 -11.52 10.60
C PHE A 329 15.07 -12.36 11.30
N GLY A 330 15.43 -11.90 12.50
CA GLY A 330 16.25 -12.63 13.44
C GLY A 330 17.74 -12.69 13.06
N PRO A 331 18.54 -13.48 13.80
CA PRO A 331 19.99 -13.56 13.59
C PRO A 331 20.33 -13.90 12.14
N ARG A 332 21.21 -13.07 11.55
CA ARG A 332 21.67 -13.15 10.15
C ARG A 332 20.54 -13.10 9.13
N GLN A 333 19.37 -12.57 9.49
CA GLN A 333 18.18 -12.54 8.63
C GLN A 333 17.80 -13.94 8.11
N ALA A 334 18.10 -14.97 8.91
CA ALA A 334 18.04 -16.37 8.51
C ALA A 334 16.73 -17.04 8.97
N GLN A 335 15.70 -16.24 9.25
CA GLN A 335 14.37 -16.71 9.66
C GLN A 335 13.29 -16.00 8.84
N ILE A 336 12.13 -16.64 8.70
CA ILE A 336 10.92 -16.07 8.10
C ILE A 336 9.97 -15.70 9.22
N ALA A 337 9.63 -14.41 9.34
CA ALA A 337 8.65 -13.91 10.30
C ALA A 337 7.24 -14.14 9.77
N ILE A 338 7.01 -13.70 8.53
CA ILE A 338 5.73 -13.84 7.84
C ILE A 338 5.95 -14.62 6.55
N TYR A 339 5.10 -15.63 6.36
CA TYR A 339 4.89 -16.27 5.07
C TYR A 339 3.41 -16.40 4.83
N MET A 340 2.93 -15.76 3.76
CA MET A 340 1.55 -15.92 3.33
C MET A 340 1.45 -16.01 1.82
N ARG A 341 0.33 -16.58 1.36
CA ARG A 341 0.00 -16.71 -0.05
C ARG A 341 -1.32 -16.04 -0.33
N LEU A 342 -1.34 -15.12 -1.29
CA LEU A 342 -2.53 -14.38 -1.67
C LEU A 342 -3.46 -15.17 -2.61
N ASP A 343 -3.04 -16.33 -3.12
CA ASP A 343 -3.86 -17.21 -3.95
C ASP A 343 -4.57 -18.33 -3.18
N GLN A 344 -4.50 -18.31 -1.84
CA GLN A 344 -5.25 -19.19 -0.95
C GLN A 344 -5.58 -18.49 0.36
N VAL A 345 -6.64 -18.94 1.04
CA VAL A 345 -6.92 -18.54 2.43
C VAL A 345 -6.34 -19.63 3.34
N PRO A 346 -5.56 -19.30 4.38
CA PRO A 346 -5.05 -20.28 5.34
C PRO A 346 -6.20 -21.10 5.95
N PRO A 347 -6.06 -22.43 6.13
CA PRO A 347 -7.16 -23.29 6.62
C PRO A 347 -7.64 -22.96 8.04
N ASP A 348 -6.80 -22.31 8.84
CA ASP A 348 -7.04 -21.86 10.21
C ASP A 348 -7.67 -20.47 10.29
N GLU A 349 -7.79 -19.76 9.18
CA GLU A 349 -8.41 -18.44 9.11
C GLU A 349 -9.84 -18.51 8.58
N ALA A 350 -10.72 -17.66 9.14
CA ALA A 350 -12.13 -17.65 8.76
C ALA A 350 -12.33 -16.90 7.43
N PRO A 351 -12.91 -17.52 6.38
CA PRO A 351 -13.10 -16.90 5.08
C PRO A 351 -14.24 -15.88 5.11
N THR A 352 -13.94 -14.68 5.59
CA THR A 352 -14.94 -13.67 5.97
C THR A 352 -14.47 -12.27 5.61
N TRP A 353 -15.41 -11.35 5.42
CA TRP A 353 -15.15 -9.95 5.03
C TRP A 353 -14.38 -9.12 6.07
N PHE A 354 -14.20 -9.63 7.28
CA PHE A 354 -13.45 -9.00 8.37
C PHE A 354 -12.11 -9.70 8.66
N ASN A 355 -11.71 -10.67 7.82
CA ASN A 355 -10.42 -11.32 7.88
C ASN A 355 -9.54 -10.82 6.71
N GLU A 356 -8.36 -10.34 7.06
CA GLU A 356 -7.41 -9.72 6.14
C GLU A 356 -6.95 -10.68 5.04
N ALA A 357 -6.58 -11.93 5.37
CA ALA A 357 -6.11 -12.89 4.37
C ALA A 357 -7.22 -13.27 3.37
N ALA A 358 -8.45 -13.42 3.85
CA ALA A 358 -9.62 -13.72 3.03
C ALA A 358 -9.95 -12.58 2.07
N VAL A 359 -9.93 -11.32 2.55
CA VAL A 359 -10.15 -10.15 1.69
C VAL A 359 -8.97 -9.94 0.72
N GLY A 360 -7.74 -10.23 1.16
CA GLY A 360 -6.54 -10.18 0.30
C GLY A 360 -6.62 -11.21 -0.83
N ASN A 361 -7.04 -12.44 -0.50
CA ASN A 361 -7.30 -13.48 -1.48
C ASN A 361 -8.43 -13.10 -2.45
N PHE A 362 -9.49 -12.47 -1.96
CA PHE A 362 -10.55 -11.91 -2.78
C PHE A 362 -9.97 -10.92 -3.81
N LEU A 363 -9.22 -9.91 -3.39
CA LEU A 363 -8.64 -8.90 -4.28
C LEU A 363 -7.68 -9.52 -5.31
N TYR A 364 -6.74 -10.37 -4.86
CA TYR A 364 -5.79 -11.04 -5.73
C TYR A 364 -6.50 -11.95 -6.76
N SER A 365 -7.54 -12.68 -6.34
CA SER A 365 -8.36 -13.51 -7.22
C SER A 365 -9.10 -12.73 -8.29
N LEU A 366 -9.50 -11.48 -8.03
CA LEU A 366 -10.10 -10.61 -9.04
C LEU A 366 -9.04 -10.11 -10.03
N GLN A 367 -7.85 -9.74 -9.57
CA GLN A 367 -6.76 -9.32 -10.45
C GLN A 367 -6.32 -10.45 -11.41
N GLN A 368 -6.29 -11.70 -10.94
CA GLN A 368 -5.95 -12.87 -11.77
C GLN A 368 -7.04 -13.21 -12.80
N SER A 369 -8.26 -12.66 -12.66
CA SER A 369 -9.33 -12.91 -13.63
C SER A 369 -9.11 -12.11 -14.91
N PRO A 370 -9.14 -12.75 -16.10
CA PRO A 370 -9.07 -12.04 -17.37
C PRO A 370 -10.29 -11.15 -17.63
N ASP A 371 -11.40 -11.36 -16.93
CA ASP A 371 -12.63 -10.58 -17.06
C ASP A 371 -12.64 -9.32 -16.18
N ILE A 372 -11.64 -9.15 -15.31
CA ILE A 372 -11.52 -8.02 -14.36
C ILE A 372 -10.13 -7.39 -14.47
N GLY A 373 -9.08 -8.08 -14.04
CA GLY A 373 -7.70 -7.60 -14.13
C GLY A 373 -7.38 -6.41 -13.22
N PHE A 374 -6.08 -6.09 -13.11
CA PHE A 374 -5.59 -5.02 -12.24
C PHE A 374 -6.16 -3.63 -12.59
N THR A 375 -6.28 -3.30 -13.88
CA THR A 375 -6.75 -1.99 -14.33
C THR A 375 -8.15 -1.65 -13.81
N GLN A 376 -9.06 -2.62 -13.75
CA GLN A 376 -10.41 -2.38 -13.21
C GLN A 376 -10.41 -2.20 -11.69
N LEU A 377 -9.58 -2.97 -10.97
CA LEU A 377 -9.38 -2.80 -9.53
C LEU A 377 -8.84 -1.40 -9.23
N TYR A 378 -7.75 -1.01 -9.90
CA TYR A 378 -7.12 0.29 -9.67
C TYR A 378 -8.05 1.46 -10.04
N ARG A 379 -8.78 1.37 -11.17
CA ARG A 379 -9.81 2.35 -11.52
C ARG A 379 -10.88 2.46 -10.44
N THR A 380 -11.32 1.34 -9.86
CA THR A 380 -12.32 1.32 -8.79
C THR A 380 -11.85 2.10 -7.58
N MET A 381 -10.59 1.90 -7.17
CA MET A 381 -9.95 2.67 -6.10
C MET A 381 -9.95 4.17 -6.42
N LEU A 382 -9.45 4.55 -7.60
CA LEU A 382 -9.30 5.95 -8.02
C LEU A 382 -10.62 6.72 -8.16
N THR A 383 -11.73 6.03 -8.40
CA THR A 383 -13.03 6.68 -8.63
C THR A 383 -14.07 6.35 -7.57
N GLY A 384 -14.52 5.09 -7.52
CA GLY A 384 -15.70 4.73 -6.74
C GLY A 384 -15.39 4.64 -5.26
N GLU A 385 -14.29 3.99 -4.89
CA GLU A 385 -13.87 3.88 -3.49
C GLU A 385 -13.49 5.25 -2.92
N LYS A 386 -12.80 6.07 -3.72
CA LYS A 386 -12.45 7.45 -3.36
C LYS A 386 -13.65 8.31 -2.96
N THR A 387 -14.82 8.07 -3.56
CA THR A 387 -16.01 8.95 -3.43
C THR A 387 -17.22 8.29 -2.77
N THR A 388 -17.10 7.04 -2.33
CA THR A 388 -18.23 6.32 -1.69
C THR A 388 -18.70 7.01 -0.41
N PRO A 389 -20.02 7.12 -0.15
CA PRO A 389 -20.51 7.70 1.10
C PRO A 389 -20.29 6.78 2.32
N ALA A 390 -20.25 5.46 2.13
CA ALA A 390 -19.96 4.50 3.20
C ALA A 390 -18.47 4.51 3.57
N LEU A 391 -18.10 3.94 4.73
CA LEU A 391 -16.70 3.71 5.07
C LEU A 391 -16.05 2.70 4.11
N THR A 392 -14.77 2.88 3.78
CA THR A 392 -14.04 1.97 2.87
C THR A 392 -14.00 0.56 3.42
N SER A 393 -14.37 -0.40 2.58
CA SER A 393 -14.51 -1.81 2.94
C SER A 393 -14.67 -2.65 1.67
N VAL A 394 -14.71 -3.98 1.81
CA VAL A 394 -15.04 -4.85 0.68
C VAL A 394 -16.43 -4.56 0.08
N PHE A 395 -17.37 -4.01 0.87
CA PHE A 395 -18.73 -3.69 0.42
C PHE A 395 -18.75 -2.49 -0.51
N SER A 396 -18.13 -1.38 -0.12
CA SER A 396 -18.00 -0.17 -0.96
C SER A 396 -17.21 -0.49 -2.22
N PHE A 397 -16.10 -1.20 -2.08
CA PHE A 397 -15.23 -1.56 -3.20
C PHE A 397 -15.96 -2.40 -4.24
N ALA A 398 -16.60 -3.49 -3.81
CA ALA A 398 -17.31 -4.38 -4.73
C ALA A 398 -18.51 -3.70 -5.39
N THR A 399 -19.22 -2.83 -4.65
CA THR A 399 -20.33 -2.04 -5.17
C THR A 399 -19.86 -1.07 -6.26
N ALA A 400 -18.71 -0.43 -6.07
CA ALA A 400 -18.11 0.47 -7.04
C ALA A 400 -17.58 -0.27 -8.28
N LEU A 401 -16.99 -1.47 -8.10
CA LEU A 401 -16.43 -2.27 -9.18
C LEU A 401 -17.52 -2.84 -10.10
N ARG A 402 -18.58 -3.42 -9.53
CA ARG A 402 -19.55 -4.27 -10.24
C ARG A 402 -20.18 -3.64 -11.49
N PRO A 403 -20.59 -2.35 -11.50
CA PRO A 403 -21.20 -1.73 -12.68
C PRO A 403 -20.28 -1.68 -13.90
N GLY A 404 -18.96 -1.60 -13.71
CA GLY A 404 -17.96 -1.54 -14.78
C GLY A 404 -17.63 -2.90 -15.42
N LEU A 405 -18.16 -4.00 -14.88
CA LEU A 405 -17.79 -5.36 -15.31
C LEU A 405 -18.71 -5.93 -16.40
N THR A 406 -18.14 -6.83 -17.20
CA THR A 406 -18.89 -7.73 -18.09
C THR A 406 -19.71 -8.73 -17.28
N ASP A 407 -20.63 -9.48 -17.91
CA ASP A 407 -21.39 -10.51 -17.20
C ASP A 407 -20.51 -11.64 -16.63
N ALA A 408 -19.41 -11.97 -17.32
CA ALA A 408 -18.42 -12.92 -16.81
C ALA A 408 -17.70 -12.35 -15.58
N GLY A 409 -17.26 -11.09 -15.65
CA GLY A 409 -16.64 -10.38 -14.52
C GLY A 409 -17.59 -10.27 -13.33
N LYS A 410 -18.88 -9.96 -13.55
CA LYS A 410 -19.90 -9.92 -12.48
C LYS A 410 -20.06 -11.28 -11.81
N ARG A 411 -20.12 -12.39 -12.57
CA ARG A 411 -20.19 -13.74 -11.99
C ARG A 411 -18.94 -14.09 -11.17
N LYS A 412 -17.76 -13.72 -11.66
CA LYS A 412 -16.50 -13.91 -10.92
C LYS A 412 -16.51 -13.11 -9.61
N LEU A 413 -16.88 -11.83 -9.67
CA LEU A 413 -17.03 -10.99 -8.49
C LEU A 413 -18.03 -11.59 -7.50
N ASP A 414 -19.23 -11.94 -7.94
CA ASP A 414 -20.30 -12.46 -7.08
C ASP A 414 -19.89 -13.81 -6.43
N THR A 415 -19.14 -14.67 -7.14
CA THR A 415 -18.57 -15.91 -6.59
C THR A 415 -17.49 -15.64 -5.55
N SER A 416 -16.58 -14.70 -5.84
CA SER A 416 -15.52 -14.29 -4.91
C SER A 416 -16.08 -13.62 -3.65
N LEU A 417 -17.16 -12.83 -3.76
CA LEU A 417 -17.88 -12.26 -2.61
C LEU A 417 -18.52 -13.35 -1.74
N GLY A 418 -19.16 -14.35 -2.38
CA GLY A 418 -19.74 -15.48 -1.65
C GLY A 418 -18.72 -16.26 -0.84
N ALA A 419 -17.48 -16.38 -1.35
CA ALA A 419 -16.38 -17.06 -0.65
C ALA A 419 -15.94 -16.36 0.65
N ILE A 420 -16.23 -15.05 0.81
CA ILE A 420 -15.95 -14.27 2.02
C ILE A 420 -17.24 -13.85 2.76
N HIS A 421 -18.33 -14.58 2.51
CA HIS A 421 -19.65 -14.36 3.13
C HIS A 421 -20.22 -12.96 2.90
N VAL A 422 -19.99 -12.37 1.72
CA VAL A 422 -20.60 -11.12 1.29
C VAL A 422 -21.72 -11.39 0.29
N GLN A 423 -22.86 -10.72 0.48
CA GLN A 423 -23.97 -10.81 -0.45
C GLN A 423 -23.66 -10.08 -1.77
N GLY A 424 -23.55 -10.85 -2.86
CA GLY A 424 -23.34 -10.32 -4.21
C GLY A 424 -24.63 -10.05 -5.00
N GLY A 425 -24.47 -9.79 -6.30
CA GLY A 425 -25.58 -9.68 -7.24
C GLY A 425 -26.32 -8.34 -7.17
N ASN A 426 -27.65 -8.40 -7.36
CA ASN A 426 -28.53 -7.22 -7.27
C ASN A 426 -28.79 -6.77 -5.82
N LEU A 427 -28.30 -7.53 -4.84
CA LEU A 427 -28.41 -7.25 -3.41
C LEU A 427 -27.14 -6.61 -2.84
N LEU A 428 -26.08 -6.47 -3.65
CA LEU A 428 -24.83 -5.81 -3.27
C LEU A 428 -25.04 -4.30 -3.15
N ASP A 429 -24.61 -3.73 -2.03
CA ASP A 429 -24.58 -2.29 -1.80
C ASP A 429 -23.42 -1.90 -0.88
N ALA A 430 -23.02 -0.63 -0.95
CA ALA A 430 -21.84 -0.12 -0.24
C ALA A 430 -21.96 -0.18 1.30
N TRP A 431 -23.19 -0.35 1.82
CA TRP A 431 -23.47 -0.45 3.25
C TRP A 431 -23.63 -1.90 3.72
N GLY A 432 -23.45 -2.88 2.82
CA GLY A 432 -23.59 -4.30 3.14
C GLY A 432 -24.97 -4.67 3.67
N THR A 433 -26.04 -3.96 3.26
CA THR A 433 -27.38 -4.04 3.86
C THR A 433 -27.93 -5.48 3.88
N GLN A 434 -27.64 -6.24 2.83
CA GLN A 434 -28.13 -7.61 2.64
C GLN A 434 -27.17 -8.70 3.15
N THR A 435 -25.97 -8.34 3.60
CA THR A 435 -25.05 -9.30 4.22
C THR A 435 -25.51 -9.60 5.65
N LYS A 436 -25.77 -10.87 5.95
CA LYS A 436 -26.32 -11.34 7.22
C LYS A 436 -25.35 -12.29 7.92
N TYR A 437 -25.58 -12.50 9.21
CA TYR A 437 -24.87 -13.52 9.97
C TYR A 437 -25.17 -14.91 9.41
N THR A 438 -24.13 -15.70 9.17
CA THR A 438 -24.25 -17.09 8.74
C THR A 438 -24.57 -17.97 9.95
N GLY A 439 -25.84 -18.39 10.08
CA GLY A 439 -26.30 -19.24 11.18
C GLY A 439 -27.67 -18.83 11.68
N ASP A 440 -27.96 -19.14 12.96
CA ASP A 440 -29.17 -18.66 13.62
C ASP A 440 -29.09 -17.14 13.81
N PRO A 441 -29.99 -16.34 13.21
CA PRO A 441 -30.01 -14.88 13.39
C PRO A 441 -30.14 -14.45 14.85
N ALA A 442 -30.72 -15.26 15.73
CA ALA A 442 -30.81 -14.95 17.16
C ALA A 442 -29.45 -14.98 17.88
N ALA A 443 -28.45 -15.64 17.29
CA ALA A 443 -27.07 -15.70 17.79
C ALA A 443 -26.17 -14.61 17.19
N ALA A 444 -26.69 -13.77 16.27
CA ALA A 444 -25.90 -12.69 15.68
C ALA A 444 -25.53 -11.66 16.74
N ASN A 445 -24.24 -11.32 16.84
CA ASN A 445 -23.80 -10.27 17.75
C ASN A 445 -24.37 -8.91 17.30
N PRO A 446 -25.16 -8.21 18.14
CA PRO A 446 -25.79 -6.93 17.78
C PRO A 446 -24.80 -5.79 17.56
N ALA A 447 -23.54 -5.93 17.99
CA ALA A 447 -22.46 -4.99 17.68
C ALA A 447 -21.95 -5.15 16.24
N VAL A 448 -22.15 -6.32 15.62
CA VAL A 448 -21.68 -6.64 14.27
C VAL A 448 -22.81 -6.58 13.24
N PHE A 449 -23.99 -7.15 13.55
CA PHE A 449 -25.10 -7.25 12.60
C PHE A 449 -26.34 -6.44 13.01
N PRO A 450 -27.03 -5.77 12.06
CA PRO A 450 -26.62 -5.54 10.65
C PRO A 450 -25.31 -4.74 10.58
N ILE A 451 -24.60 -4.73 9.45
CA ILE A 451 -23.30 -4.04 9.34
C ILE A 451 -23.44 -2.55 9.67
N TYR A 452 -24.42 -1.88 9.05
CA TYR A 452 -24.86 -0.54 9.43
C TYR A 452 -26.27 -0.57 10.03
N VAL A 453 -26.48 0.15 11.14
CA VAL A 453 -27.83 0.43 11.66
C VAL A 453 -28.40 1.67 10.99
N PRO A 454 -29.53 1.60 10.28
CA PRO A 454 -30.14 2.78 9.67
C PRO A 454 -30.73 3.71 10.73
N LEU A 455 -30.42 5.01 10.65
CA LEU A 455 -30.95 6.04 11.54
C LEU A 455 -31.43 7.24 10.70
N ARG A 456 -32.72 7.58 10.78
CA ARG A 456 -33.31 8.75 10.09
C ARG A 456 -33.66 9.86 11.07
N VAL A 457 -33.81 11.08 10.57
CA VAL A 457 -34.25 12.22 11.37
C VAL A 457 -35.58 11.91 12.07
N GLY A 458 -35.66 12.17 13.37
CA GLY A 458 -36.81 11.86 14.23
C GLY A 458 -36.81 10.46 14.82
N GLN A 459 -35.81 9.62 14.50
CA GLN A 459 -35.72 8.25 15.01
C GLN A 459 -34.69 8.13 16.16
N THR A 460 -34.85 7.04 16.91
CA THR A 460 -33.89 6.55 17.90
C THR A 460 -33.58 5.09 17.61
N VAL A 461 -32.32 4.70 17.69
CA VAL A 461 -31.85 3.33 17.49
C VAL A 461 -30.94 2.90 18.62
N THR A 462 -30.75 1.59 18.79
CA THR A 462 -29.74 1.04 19.71
C THR A 462 -28.44 0.80 18.94
N ALA A 463 -27.33 1.31 19.48
CA ALA A 463 -25.98 1.07 19.01
C ALA A 463 -25.21 0.31 20.09
N CYS A 464 -24.58 -0.81 19.72
CA CYS A 464 -23.78 -1.62 20.64
C CYS A 464 -22.36 -1.78 20.11
N SER A 465 -21.37 -1.67 20.98
CA SER A 465 -19.99 -2.07 20.75
C SER A 465 -19.62 -3.28 21.62
N THR A 466 -18.53 -3.98 21.31
CA THR A 466 -18.08 -5.18 22.04
C THR A 466 -16.57 -5.35 21.94
N THR A 467 -15.97 -5.99 22.94
CA THR A 467 -14.58 -6.50 22.90
C THR A 467 -14.50 -8.01 22.70
N GLN A 468 -15.56 -8.66 22.17
CA GLN A 468 -15.58 -10.12 21.97
C GLN A 468 -14.37 -10.63 21.17
N PHE A 469 -13.79 -9.77 20.33
CA PHE A 469 -12.66 -10.08 19.47
C PHE A 469 -11.37 -9.34 19.86
N GLY A 470 -11.34 -8.69 21.03
CA GLY A 470 -10.31 -7.76 21.48
C GLY A 470 -10.77 -6.31 21.37
N GLY A 471 -9.94 -5.36 21.83
CA GLY A 471 -10.22 -3.92 21.79
C GLY A 471 -9.41 -3.14 20.74
N GLY A 472 -9.72 -1.85 20.61
CA GLY A 472 -9.00 -0.95 19.71
C GLY A 472 -9.52 -0.98 18.28
N ASN A 473 -9.14 -1.98 17.49
CA ASN A 473 -9.38 -2.05 16.04
C ASN A 473 -10.03 -3.36 15.57
N LYS A 474 -10.67 -4.08 16.49
CA LYS A 474 -11.30 -5.37 16.25
C LYS A 474 -12.77 -5.21 15.88
N LEU A 475 -13.33 -6.26 15.29
CA LEU A 475 -14.71 -6.25 14.80
C LEU A 475 -15.69 -5.91 15.92
N GLY A 476 -16.59 -4.96 15.67
CA GLY A 476 -17.62 -4.58 16.63
C GLY A 476 -17.13 -3.68 17.78
N ASN A 477 -15.86 -3.26 17.83
CA ASN A 477 -15.42 -2.20 18.75
C ASN A 477 -16.11 -0.87 18.46
N ARG A 478 -16.49 -0.65 17.19
CA ARG A 478 -17.28 0.51 16.73
C ARG A 478 -18.57 0.02 16.09
N ARG A 479 -19.67 0.68 16.44
CA ARG A 479 -20.95 0.46 15.81
C ARG A 479 -21.16 1.46 14.70
N HIS A 480 -21.33 0.97 13.47
CA HIS A 480 -21.59 1.83 12.32
C HIS A 480 -23.09 2.13 12.19
N LEU A 481 -23.45 3.40 12.16
CA LEU A 481 -24.79 3.88 11.83
C LEU A 481 -24.79 4.42 10.39
N ARG A 482 -25.86 4.16 9.63
CA ARG A 482 -26.15 4.84 8.35
C ARG A 482 -27.17 5.93 8.64
N VAL A 483 -26.69 7.15 8.83
CA VAL A 483 -27.51 8.34 9.10
C VAL A 483 -28.04 8.91 7.79
N THR A 484 -29.36 8.95 7.62
CA THR A 484 -30.00 9.58 6.46
C THR A 484 -30.56 10.95 6.82
N VAL A 485 -30.11 11.99 6.10
CA VAL A 485 -30.59 13.37 6.25
C VAL A 485 -31.27 13.87 4.97
N PRO A 486 -32.37 14.65 5.08
CA PRO A 486 -33.15 15.08 3.92
C PRO A 486 -32.59 16.30 3.18
N ALA A 487 -31.66 17.05 3.77
CA ALA A 487 -31.08 18.27 3.21
C ALA A 487 -29.72 18.58 3.84
N ALA A 488 -29.00 19.55 3.27
CA ALA A 488 -27.85 20.15 3.96
C ALA A 488 -28.33 20.87 5.23
N GLY A 489 -27.57 20.76 6.32
CA GLY A 489 -27.94 21.41 7.58
C GLY A 489 -27.23 20.84 8.80
N GLN A 490 -27.53 21.43 9.94
CA GLN A 490 -27.07 20.94 11.24
C GLN A 490 -28.05 19.94 11.82
N TYR A 491 -27.52 18.82 12.29
CA TYR A 491 -28.26 17.74 12.91
C TYR A 491 -27.65 17.40 14.25
N ARG A 492 -28.51 17.13 15.23
CA ARG A 492 -28.13 16.77 16.58
C ARG A 492 -28.27 15.27 16.77
N LEU A 493 -27.15 14.63 17.08
CA LEU A 493 -27.08 13.25 17.57
C LEU A 493 -27.05 13.30 19.10
N THR A 494 -27.84 12.45 19.76
CA THR A 494 -27.84 12.36 21.23
C THR A 494 -27.75 10.91 21.65
N ILE A 495 -26.74 10.61 22.47
CA ILE A 495 -26.48 9.28 23.02
C ILE A 495 -26.98 9.18 24.46
N ALA A 496 -27.64 8.07 24.77
CA ALA A 496 -28.06 7.72 26.12
C ALA A 496 -27.71 6.25 26.41
N PRO A 497 -26.77 5.97 27.33
CA PRO A 497 -26.39 4.61 27.69
C PRO A 497 -27.58 3.77 28.15
N VAL A 498 -27.58 2.48 27.80
CA VAL A 498 -28.63 1.53 28.24
C VAL A 498 -28.29 0.94 29.62
N ALA A 499 -27.00 0.76 29.93
CA ALA A 499 -26.57 0.18 31.20
C ALA A 499 -26.68 1.18 32.37
N ALA A 500 -27.17 0.71 33.51
CA ALA A 500 -27.23 1.51 34.73
C ALA A 500 -25.82 1.84 35.23
N GLY A 501 -25.58 3.11 35.59
CA GLY A 501 -24.28 3.58 36.09
C GLY A 501 -23.32 4.05 34.99
N SER A 502 -23.62 3.81 33.71
CA SER A 502 -22.88 4.41 32.60
C SER A 502 -23.37 5.84 32.32
N THR A 503 -22.45 6.69 31.87
CA THR A 503 -22.73 8.06 31.45
C THR A 503 -22.51 8.22 29.96
N ALA A 504 -23.10 9.25 29.36
CA ALA A 504 -22.92 9.50 27.94
C ALA A 504 -21.45 9.80 27.57
N ASN A 505 -20.64 10.25 28.54
CA ASN A 505 -19.20 10.49 28.35
C ASN A 505 -18.39 9.19 28.26
N ASP A 506 -18.99 8.05 28.59
CA ASP A 506 -18.35 6.74 28.42
C ASP A 506 -18.38 6.27 26.97
N TYR A 507 -19.05 7.02 26.08
CA TYR A 507 -19.21 6.71 24.67
C TYR A 507 -18.64 7.83 23.79
N ALA A 508 -18.07 7.44 22.66
CA ALA A 508 -17.66 8.33 21.58
C ALA A 508 -18.63 8.22 20.41
N MET A 509 -18.86 9.35 19.73
CA MET A 509 -19.55 9.41 18.44
C MET A 509 -18.68 10.18 17.46
N GLU A 510 -18.48 9.63 16.26
CA GLU A 510 -17.74 10.30 15.19
C GLU A 510 -18.51 10.16 13.87
N ALA A 511 -18.88 11.30 13.27
CA ALA A 511 -19.57 11.33 11.99
C ALA A 511 -18.58 11.58 10.86
N TYR A 512 -18.78 10.97 9.69
CA TYR A 512 -17.90 11.19 8.54
C TYR A 512 -18.66 11.65 7.29
N VAL A 513 -17.96 12.44 6.48
CA VAL A 513 -18.36 12.82 5.12
C VAL A 513 -17.25 12.39 4.19
N VAL A 514 -17.50 11.36 3.38
CA VAL A 514 -16.52 10.80 2.42
C VAL A 514 -15.19 10.48 3.13
N GLY A 515 -15.28 9.74 4.24
CA GLY A 515 -14.13 9.32 5.06
C GLY A 515 -13.54 10.39 5.98
N GLN A 516 -13.89 11.66 5.81
CA GLN A 516 -13.38 12.74 6.66
C GLN A 516 -14.26 12.93 7.89
N ALA A 517 -13.66 12.87 9.08
CA ALA A 517 -14.35 13.16 10.34
C ALA A 517 -14.90 14.59 10.33
N VAL A 518 -16.17 14.74 10.67
CA VAL A 518 -16.83 16.04 10.75
C VAL A 518 -16.69 16.57 12.17
N PRO A 519 -16.17 17.79 12.36
CA PRO A 519 -16.05 18.39 13.68
C PRO A 519 -17.39 18.49 14.39
N ASP A 520 -17.40 18.16 15.69
CA ASP A 520 -18.52 18.43 16.57
C ASP A 520 -18.62 19.94 16.83
N GLN A 521 -19.78 20.52 16.54
CA GLN A 521 -20.04 21.95 16.71
C GLN A 521 -20.53 22.31 18.11
N ASP A 522 -21.04 21.34 18.89
CA ASP A 522 -21.56 21.54 20.24
C ASP A 522 -21.30 20.30 21.14
N ALA A 523 -20.02 20.04 21.44
CA ALA A 523 -19.64 18.91 22.27
C ALA A 523 -20.11 19.08 23.73
N GLY A 524 -20.93 18.15 24.25
CA GLY A 524 -21.24 18.08 25.67
C GLY A 524 -22.40 17.16 26.04
N ASN A 525 -22.29 16.46 27.19
CA ASN A 525 -23.33 15.60 27.77
C ASN A 525 -23.96 14.58 26.80
N GLY A 526 -23.14 13.94 25.94
CA GLY A 526 -23.64 12.94 24.99
C GLY A 526 -24.32 13.51 23.75
N VAL A 527 -24.17 14.81 23.50
CA VAL A 527 -24.69 15.46 22.31
C VAL A 527 -23.53 15.77 21.37
N THR A 528 -23.74 15.47 20.09
CA THR A 528 -22.86 15.87 18.97
C THR A 528 -23.70 16.58 17.93
N THR A 529 -23.31 17.79 17.55
CA THR A 529 -23.95 18.56 16.48
C THR A 529 -23.07 18.51 15.23
N VAL A 530 -23.61 17.95 14.15
CA VAL A 530 -22.90 17.72 12.89
C VAL A 530 -23.55 18.51 11.77
N ALA A 531 -22.74 19.21 10.97
CA ALA A 531 -23.20 19.87 9.75
C ALA A 531 -22.99 18.95 8.53
N PHE A 532 -24.07 18.37 8.01
CA PHE A 532 -24.02 17.58 6.79
C PHE A 532 -24.17 18.47 5.55
N PRO A 533 -23.37 18.25 4.49
CA PRO A 533 -23.26 19.18 3.37
C PRO A 533 -24.42 19.09 2.37
N ALA A 534 -25.20 18.00 2.39
CA ALA A 534 -26.28 17.74 1.45
C ALA A 534 -27.25 16.69 2.00
N ALA A 535 -28.39 16.52 1.32
CA ALA A 535 -29.23 15.35 1.50
C ALA A 535 -28.44 14.08 1.15
N GLY A 536 -28.54 13.04 1.96
CA GLY A 536 -27.80 11.81 1.72
C GLY A 536 -27.68 10.90 2.93
N ASP A 537 -26.83 9.90 2.77
CA ASP A 537 -26.48 8.93 3.81
C ASP A 537 -25.03 9.15 4.25
N PHE A 538 -24.81 9.14 5.56
CA PHE A 538 -23.51 9.40 6.17
C PHE A 538 -23.22 8.36 7.26
N PRO A 539 -21.98 7.83 7.35
CA PRO A 539 -21.60 6.94 8.43
C PRO A 539 -21.40 7.74 9.73
N VAL A 540 -21.88 7.18 10.83
CA VAL A 540 -21.55 7.64 12.18
C VAL A 540 -21.11 6.44 13.00
N ASP A 541 -19.90 6.48 13.52
CA ASP A 541 -19.38 5.47 14.45
C ASP A 541 -19.80 5.82 15.86
N VAL A 542 -20.21 4.79 16.61
CA VAL A 542 -20.58 4.88 18.02
C VAL A 542 -19.89 3.77 18.78
N ALA A 543 -19.17 4.09 19.85
CA ALA A 543 -18.43 3.10 20.62
C ALA A 543 -18.35 3.48 22.09
N SER A 544 -18.35 2.49 22.97
CA SER A 544 -17.83 2.67 24.33
C SER A 544 -16.35 3.01 24.28
N ALA A 545 -15.90 4.02 25.02
CA ALA A 545 -14.49 4.39 25.11
C ALA A 545 -13.61 3.22 25.60
N ALA A 546 -14.16 2.34 26.44
CA ALA A 546 -13.47 1.14 26.89
C ALA A 546 -13.21 0.13 25.77
N ASP A 547 -14.09 0.05 24.76
CA ASP A 547 -13.94 -0.89 23.64
C ASP A 547 -12.90 -0.39 22.62
N LEU A 548 -12.59 0.91 22.65
CA LEU A 548 -11.57 1.55 21.82
C LEU A 548 -10.16 1.43 22.40
N ASP A 549 -10.00 0.94 23.62
CA ASP A 549 -8.69 0.69 24.22
C ASP A 549 -8.07 -0.58 23.59
N PRO A 550 -6.89 -0.49 22.93
CA PRO A 550 -6.22 -1.66 22.37
C PRO A 550 -5.85 -2.73 23.41
N SER A 551 -5.77 -2.35 24.69
CA SER A 551 -5.51 -3.25 25.80
C SER A 551 -6.78 -3.83 26.45
N ALA A 552 -7.96 -3.47 25.94
CA ALA A 552 -9.22 -3.95 26.50
C ALA A 552 -9.28 -5.49 26.45
N PRO A 553 -9.63 -6.14 27.58
CA PRO A 553 -9.72 -7.58 27.63
C PRO A 553 -10.88 -8.08 26.77
N ILE A 554 -10.72 -9.30 26.25
CA ILE A 554 -11.79 -9.99 25.53
C ILE A 554 -13.00 -10.14 26.45
N GLY A 555 -14.12 -9.54 26.06
CA GLY A 555 -15.37 -9.51 26.82
C GLY A 555 -16.56 -9.89 25.96
N THR A 556 -17.51 -10.66 26.52
CA THR A 556 -18.64 -11.21 25.74
C THR A 556 -19.91 -10.36 25.81
N ALA A 557 -20.01 -9.43 26.78
CA ALA A 557 -21.18 -8.56 26.92
C ALA A 557 -21.00 -7.29 26.08
N PRO A 558 -21.93 -6.96 25.16
CA PRO A 558 -21.89 -5.69 24.43
C PRO A 558 -22.19 -4.49 25.32
N HIS A 559 -21.50 -3.38 25.08
CA HIS A 559 -21.81 -2.06 25.64
C HIS A 559 -22.77 -1.33 24.71
N CYS A 560 -24.00 -1.08 25.16
CA CYS A 560 -25.05 -0.50 24.32
C CYS A 560 -25.51 0.88 24.80
N ALA A 561 -25.77 1.76 23.85
CA ALA A 561 -26.43 3.04 24.04
C ALA A 561 -27.55 3.23 23.00
N THR A 562 -28.54 4.05 23.33
CA THR A 562 -29.49 4.56 22.35
C THR A 562 -28.94 5.83 21.71
N VAL A 563 -29.16 6.01 20.41
CA VAL A 563 -28.75 7.18 19.64
C VAL A 563 -29.97 7.73 18.92
N SER A 564 -30.27 9.01 19.15
CA SER A 564 -31.36 9.72 18.49
C SER A 564 -30.84 10.79 17.55
N LEU A 565 -31.57 11.07 16.47
CA LEU A 565 -31.21 12.07 15.47
C LEU A 565 -32.34 13.09 15.31
N GLN A 566 -32.01 14.38 15.43
CA GLN A 566 -32.94 15.50 15.24
C GLN A 566 -32.34 16.58 14.34
N SER A 567 -33.18 17.39 13.69
CA SER A 567 -32.70 18.65 13.09
C SER A 567 -32.30 19.61 14.21
N ALA A 568 -31.17 20.30 14.09
CA ALA A 568 -30.77 21.31 15.08
C ALA A 568 -31.61 22.59 14.97
N ASN A 569 -32.14 22.88 13.77
CA ASN A 569 -33.10 23.95 13.50
C ASN A 569 -34.36 23.32 12.89
N PRO A 570 -35.43 23.08 13.68
CA PRO A 570 -36.65 22.42 13.21
C PRO A 570 -37.49 23.26 12.24
#